data_AF-A0A5P9HJP1-F1
#
_entry.id   AF-A0A5P9HJP1-F1
#
_cell.length_a   1.000
_cell.length_b   1.000
_cell.length_c   1.000
_cell.angle_alpha   90.00
_cell.angle_beta   90.00
_cell.angle_gamma   90.00
#
_symmetry.space_group_name_H-M   'P 1'
#
loop_
_entity.id
_entity.type
_entity.pdbx_description
1 polymer ?
#
loop_
_entity_poly.entity_id
_entity_poly.type
_entity_poly.pdbx_seq_one_letter_code
_entity_poly.pdbx_strand_id
1 'polypeptide(L)'
;MANRALDGAERKGREARDRGDPRHACPYYDYRKDCGRLTFSRAFRNAWLCGWEDRDRELALAPAGSDSGAPRAGQRDDQSTVRFPGVVTDAE
;
A
#
# COMPACT_ATOMS: atom_id res chain seq x y z
N MET A 1 20.23 22.27 -13.60
CA MET A 1 20.79 20.98 -13.12
C MET A 1 19.73 20.24 -12.33
N ALA A 2 19.33 19.05 -12.76
CA ALA A 2 18.50 18.16 -11.93
C ALA A 2 19.35 17.72 -10.73
N ASN A 3 18.85 17.97 -9.52
CA ASN A 3 19.56 17.56 -8.31
C ASN A 3 19.29 16.06 -8.09
N ARG A 4 20.21 15.21 -8.54
CA ARG A 4 20.07 13.74 -8.49
C ARG A 4 19.76 13.18 -7.10
N ALA A 5 20.07 13.93 -6.04
CA ALA A 5 19.73 13.54 -4.68
C ALA A 5 18.21 13.65 -4.41
N LEU A 6 17.54 14.67 -4.96
CA LEU A 6 16.09 14.86 -4.83
C LEU A 6 15.33 13.80 -5.64
N ASP A 7 15.81 13.46 -6.84
CA ASP A 7 15.25 12.38 -7.67
C ASP A 7 15.26 11.04 -6.91
N GLY A 8 16.32 10.77 -6.14
CA GLY A 8 16.40 9.59 -5.29
C GLY A 8 15.38 9.57 -4.15
N ALA A 9 15.04 10.73 -3.58
CA ALA A 9 14.01 10.85 -2.55
C ALA A 9 12.60 10.72 -3.14
N GLU A 10 12.36 11.29 -4.31
CA GLU A 10 11.11 11.13 -5.05
C GLU A 10 10.82 9.67 -5.38
N ARG A 11 11.82 8.95 -5.94
CA ARG A 11 11.70 7.52 -6.22
C ARG A 11 11.33 6.71 -4.98
N LYS A 12 11.97 7.00 -3.83
CA LYS A 12 11.63 6.35 -2.56
C LYS A 12 10.19 6.63 -2.11
N GLY A 13 9.65 7.80 -2.44
CA GLY A 13 8.25 8.15 -2.18
C GLY A 13 7.28 7.29 -2.98
N ARG A 14 7.56 7.10 -4.27
CA ARG A 14 6.79 6.21 -5.15
C ARG A 14 6.82 4.76 -4.63
N GLU A 15 8.01 4.24 -4.33
CA GLU A 15 8.21 2.89 -3.79
C GLU A 15 7.47 2.65 -2.47
N ALA A 16 7.43 3.68 -1.59
CA ALA A 16 6.69 3.60 -0.34
C ALA A 16 5.18 3.49 -0.58
N ARG A 17 4.63 4.23 -1.56
CA ARG A 17 3.22 4.09 -1.93
C ARG A 17 2.93 2.70 -2.52
N ASP A 18 3.83 2.19 -3.37
CA ASP A 18 3.71 0.84 -3.92
C ASP A 18 3.72 -0.25 -2.84
N ARG A 19 4.47 -0.05 -1.74
CA ARG A 19 4.42 -0.94 -0.57
C ARG A 19 3.13 -0.80 0.24
N GLY A 20 2.37 0.27 0.03
CA GLY A 20 1.19 0.60 0.84
C GLY A 20 1.51 1.42 2.10
N ASP A 21 2.73 1.95 2.22
CA ASP A 21 3.12 2.80 3.35
C ASP A 21 2.31 4.11 3.33
N PRO A 22 1.86 4.61 4.49
CA PRO A 22 1.10 5.84 4.57
C PRO A 22 1.99 7.07 4.33
N ARG A 23 1.40 8.19 3.89
CA ARG A 23 2.11 9.46 3.61
C ARG A 23 2.99 9.96 4.77
N HIS A 24 2.64 9.65 6.01
CA HIS A 24 3.40 10.06 7.20
C HIS A 24 4.61 9.16 7.50
N ALA A 25 4.81 8.06 6.77
CA ALA A 25 6.02 7.22 6.85
C ALA A 25 7.27 7.89 6.25
N CYS A 26 7.13 9.13 5.75
CA CYS A 26 8.24 9.92 5.25
C CYS A 26 9.37 10.04 6.31
N PRO A 27 10.60 9.58 6.01
CA PRO A 27 11.70 9.59 6.98
C PRO A 27 12.31 10.99 7.19
N TYR A 28 11.91 11.97 6.38
CA TYR A 28 12.48 13.31 6.39
C TYR A 28 11.66 14.24 7.28
N TYR A 29 12.21 14.55 8.46
CA TYR A 29 11.64 15.53 9.38
C TYR A 29 11.77 16.98 8.86
N ASP A 30 10.76 17.78 9.17
CA ASP A 30 10.69 19.19 8.78
C ASP A 30 11.44 20.08 9.78
N TYR A 31 12.75 20.05 9.66
CA TYR A 31 13.58 20.96 10.44
C TYR A 31 13.58 22.35 9.82
N ARG A 32 13.21 23.35 10.61
CA ARG A 32 13.40 24.76 10.26
C ARG A 32 14.60 25.30 11.01
N LYS A 33 15.40 26.12 10.34
CA LYS A 33 16.43 26.90 11.03
C LYS A 33 15.77 28.10 11.68
N ASP A 34 16.30 28.55 12.82
CA ASP A 34 15.83 29.76 13.52
C ASP A 34 15.93 31.02 12.63
N CYS A 35 16.81 30.99 11.62
CA CYS A 35 16.94 32.04 10.61
C CYS A 35 15.88 31.99 9.48
N GLY A 36 14.83 31.16 9.60
CA GLY A 36 13.74 31.05 8.63
C GLY A 36 14.12 30.35 7.31
N ARG A 37 15.38 29.96 7.14
CA ARG A 37 15.84 29.24 5.94
C ARG A 37 15.42 27.77 5.97
N LEU A 38 15.03 27.26 4.81
CA LEU A 38 14.70 25.85 4.63
C LEU A 38 15.95 24.99 4.80
N THR A 39 15.83 23.90 5.55
CA THR A 39 16.89 22.89 5.61
C THR A 39 16.82 21.98 4.39
N PHE A 40 17.95 21.36 4.05
CA PHE A 40 17.99 20.30 3.04
C PHE A 40 16.94 19.23 3.32
N SER A 41 16.70 18.88 4.60
CA SER A 41 15.67 17.92 5.03
C SER A 41 14.28 18.26 4.52
N ARG A 42 13.90 19.54 4.48
CA ARG A 42 12.59 19.95 3.94
C ARG A 42 12.50 19.79 2.42
N ALA A 43 13.59 20.02 1.70
CA ALA A 43 13.63 19.77 0.25
C ALA A 43 13.49 18.27 -0.06
N PHE A 44 14.20 17.41 0.68
CA PHE A 44 14.06 15.95 0.55
C PHE A 44 12.68 15.44 0.95
N ARG A 45 12.07 16.02 2.01
CA ARG A 45 10.70 15.73 2.41
C ARG A 45 9.70 16.04 1.29
N ASN A 46 9.80 17.23 0.70
CA ASN A 46 8.92 17.63 -0.38
C ASN A 46 9.07 16.72 -1.61
N ALA A 47 10.31 16.36 -1.97
CA ALA A 47 10.57 15.43 -3.08
C ALA A 47 9.95 14.04 -2.82
N TRP A 48 10.14 13.48 -1.62
CA TRP A 48 9.53 12.20 -1.24
C TRP A 48 8.00 12.25 -1.28
N LEU A 49 7.41 13.31 -0.75
CA LEU A 49 5.95 13.48 -0.75
C LEU A 49 5.40 13.63 -2.17
N CYS A 50 6.10 14.35 -3.05
CA CYS A 50 5.72 14.48 -4.46
C CYS A 50 5.62 13.11 -5.13
N GLY A 51 6.65 12.27 -4.98
CA GLY A 51 6.64 10.93 -5.54
C GLY A 51 5.52 10.04 -4.97
N TRP A 52 5.27 10.11 -3.66
CA TRP A 52 4.18 9.36 -3.03
C TRP A 52 2.80 9.79 -3.55
N GLU A 53 2.57 11.11 -3.64
CA GLU A 53 1.30 11.70 -4.10
C GLU A 53 1.05 11.46 -5.58
N ASP A 54 2.08 11.55 -6.42
CA ASP A 54 1.96 11.20 -7.83
C ASP A 54 1.57 9.74 -8.00
N ARG A 55 2.20 8.84 -7.24
CA ARG A 55 1.86 7.42 -7.29
C ARG A 55 0.46 7.13 -6.75
N ASP A 56 0.06 7.82 -5.68
CA ASP A 56 -1.29 7.73 -5.15
C ASP A 56 -2.34 8.20 -6.17
N ARG A 57 -2.06 9.30 -6.87
CA ARG A 57 -2.90 9.82 -7.95
C ARG A 57 -2.95 8.84 -9.13
N GLU A 58 -1.84 8.24 -9.53
CA GLU A 58 -1.81 7.20 -10.57
C GLU A 58 -2.67 5.99 -10.18
N LEU A 59 -2.58 5.52 -8.93
CA LEU A 59 -3.39 4.42 -8.41
C LEU A 59 -4.86 4.79 -8.28
N ALA A 60 -5.18 6.04 -7.94
CA ALA A 60 -6.55 6.54 -7.86
C ALA A 60 -7.18 6.78 -9.24
N LEU A 61 -6.35 7.13 -10.25
CA LEU A 61 -6.78 7.36 -11.62
C LEU A 61 -6.76 6.08 -12.46
N ALA A 62 -6.04 5.04 -12.02
CA ALA A 62 -6.18 3.71 -12.58
C ALA A 62 -7.65 3.29 -12.40
N PRO A 63 -8.42 3.11 -13.49
CA PRO A 63 -9.81 2.71 -13.37
C PRO A 63 -9.84 1.39 -12.62
N ALA A 64 -10.77 1.25 -11.67
CA ALA A 64 -11.06 0.04 -10.90
C ALA A 64 -11.60 -1.12 -11.79
N GLY A 65 -10.92 -1.38 -12.91
CA GLY A 65 -11.30 -2.23 -14.01
C GLY A 65 -10.06 -2.94 -14.57
N SER A 66 -9.26 -3.50 -13.68
CA SER A 66 -8.52 -4.72 -13.97
C SER A 66 -8.82 -5.68 -12.83
N ASP A 67 -10.06 -6.15 -12.84
CA ASP A 67 -10.37 -7.51 -12.42
C ASP A 67 -9.60 -8.46 -13.34
N SER A 68 -8.27 -8.49 -13.20
CA SER A 68 -7.49 -9.64 -13.62
C SER A 68 -7.75 -10.69 -12.57
N GLY A 69 -8.80 -11.46 -12.81
CA GLY A 69 -9.10 -12.67 -12.08
C GLY A 69 -7.85 -13.52 -11.96
N ALA A 70 -7.20 -13.45 -10.81
CA ALA A 70 -6.37 -14.53 -10.35
C ALA A 70 -7.36 -15.57 -9.81
N PRO A 71 -7.46 -16.78 -10.38
CA PRO A 71 -8.15 -17.85 -9.68
C PRO A 71 -7.44 -17.99 -8.34
N ARG A 72 -8.19 -17.85 -7.24
CA ARG A 72 -7.73 -18.21 -5.90
C ARG A 72 -7.38 -19.70 -5.93
N ALA A 73 -6.15 -20.01 -6.30
CA ALA A 73 -5.56 -21.32 -6.20
C ALA A 73 -5.35 -21.59 -4.70
N GLY A 74 -6.23 -22.41 -4.13
CA GLY A 74 -6.11 -22.87 -2.75
C GLY A 74 -7.40 -23.27 -2.08
N GLN A 75 -8.31 -23.97 -2.76
CA GLN A 75 -9.38 -24.73 -2.10
C GLN A 75 -8.99 -26.22 -2.12
N ARG A 76 -8.20 -26.62 -1.13
CA ARG A 76 -8.10 -27.96 -0.53
C ARG A 76 -7.84 -27.64 0.94
N ASP A 77 -8.70 -28.00 1.88
CA ASP A 77 -8.93 -29.38 2.30
C ASP A 77 -10.43 -29.59 2.60
N ASP A 78 -11.07 -30.60 2.02
CA ASP A 78 -11.26 -31.91 2.65
C ASP A 78 -11.69 -31.84 4.11
N GLN A 79 -13.01 -31.85 4.35
CA GLN A 79 -13.58 -32.68 5.40
C GLN A 79 -14.88 -33.30 4.88
N SER A 80 -14.71 -34.51 4.34
CA SER A 80 -15.51 -35.69 4.67
C SER A 80 -17.03 -35.52 4.77
N THR A 81 -17.71 -35.91 3.69
CA THR A 81 -19.03 -36.53 3.72
C THR A 81 -19.12 -37.56 4.85
N VAL A 82 -19.89 -37.26 5.90
CA VAL A 82 -20.47 -38.28 6.76
C VAL A 82 -21.97 -38.29 6.50
N ARG A 83 -22.40 -39.30 5.75
CA ARG A 83 -23.81 -39.65 5.59
C ARG A 83 -24.38 -40.04 6.96
N PHE A 84 -25.53 -39.47 7.28
CA PHE A 84 -26.45 -39.97 8.29
C PHE A 84 -26.81 -41.44 8.04
N PRO A 85 -27.06 -42.20 9.11
CA PRO A 85 -28.23 -43.07 9.13
C PRO A 85 -29.17 -42.66 10.27
N GLY A 86 -30.47 -42.68 9.96
CA GLY A 86 -31.52 -42.18 10.82
C GLY A 86 -31.68 -42.94 12.14
N VAL A 87 -32.37 -42.28 13.06
CA VAL A 87 -33.01 -42.94 14.19
C VAL A 87 -34.50 -42.59 14.16
N VAL A 88 -35.25 -43.66 14.35
CA VAL A 88 -36.69 -43.86 14.27
C VAL A 88 -37.46 -43.07 15.34
N THR A 89 -38.70 -42.74 15.00
CA THR A 89 -39.79 -42.31 15.89
C THR A 89 -40.31 -43.46 16.75
N ASP A 90 -40.61 -43.21 18.03
CA ASP A 90 -41.73 -43.74 18.86
C ASP A 90 -41.56 -43.15 20.30
N ALA A 91 -42.51 -42.38 20.83
CA ALA A 91 -43.75 -42.73 21.55
C ALA A 91 -43.54 -43.00 23.06
N GLU A 92 -43.99 -42.05 23.89
CA GLU A 92 -44.72 -42.25 25.16
C GLU A 92 -45.66 -41.06 25.39
#